data_AF-A0A0N4UBX4-F1
#
_entry.id   AF-A0A0N4UBX4-F1
#
_cell.length_a   1.000
_cell.length_b   1.000
_cell.length_c   1.000
_cell.angle_alpha   90.00
_cell.angle_beta   90.00
_cell.angle_gamma   90.00
#
_symmetry.space_group_name_H-M   'P 1'
#
loop_
_entity.id
_entity.type
_entity.pdbx_description
1 polymer ?
#
loop_
_entity_poly.entity_id
_entity_poly.type
_entity_poly.pdbx_seq_one_letter_code
_entity_poly.pdbx_strand_id
1 'polypeptide(L)'
;MSELKLKDLKNMLTDNELDLSTQQITTIPVKALSLLPRATCIDFSNNSITKISPEFCQLIHLTKLDFAKNKIIQLPDDFGKLINLTYLDLYKNRIKDLPLSFGNLLNLKWLDLKGNPLESELEKFANECEDEKGYKRTAVRVVQLMQKRAIVQHEMVNNQNEFRKRIFSIIFNYYLSKLLLFELRPKKKKKKKTKEILACLPNVNVTEQLLTSEEEGFILNILV
;
A
#
# COMPACT_ATOMS: atom_id res chain seq x y z
N MET A 1 0.76 -25.32 -18.09
CA MET A 1 2.08 -25.20 -18.75
C MET A 1 3.17 -25.45 -17.72
N SER A 2 4.31 -26.00 -18.11
CA SER A 2 5.47 -26.13 -17.22
C SER A 2 5.96 -24.74 -16.78
N GLU A 3 6.19 -24.57 -15.48
CA GLU A 3 6.81 -23.37 -14.92
C GLU A 3 8.13 -23.06 -15.66
N LEU A 4 8.29 -21.82 -16.15
CA LEU A 4 9.53 -21.38 -16.80
C LEU A 4 10.68 -21.53 -15.82
N LYS A 5 11.67 -22.39 -16.13
CA LYS A 5 12.78 -22.66 -15.22
C LYS A 5 13.89 -21.64 -15.44
N LEU A 6 14.71 -21.44 -14.41
CA LEU A 6 15.86 -20.54 -14.46
C LEU A 6 16.78 -20.79 -15.67
N LYS A 7 16.99 -22.06 -16.05
CA LYS A 7 17.81 -22.42 -17.21
C LYS A 7 17.22 -21.91 -18.53
N ASP A 8 15.89 -21.90 -18.65
CA ASP A 8 15.20 -21.47 -19.86
C ASP A 8 15.31 -19.94 -19.96
N LEU A 9 15.08 -19.23 -18.85
CA LEU A 9 15.25 -17.78 -18.77
C LEU A 9 16.70 -17.34 -19.06
N LYS A 10 17.70 -18.08 -18.59
CA LYS A 10 19.11 -17.79 -18.89
C LYS A 10 19.44 -17.87 -20.38
N ASN A 11 18.83 -18.81 -21.10
CA ASN A 11 19.05 -18.97 -22.53
C ASN A 11 18.33 -17.89 -23.35
N MET A 12 17.26 -17.31 -22.81
CA MET A 12 16.48 -16.24 -23.44
C MET A 12 17.04 -14.84 -23.13
N LEU A 13 17.87 -14.70 -22.10
CA LEU A 13 18.47 -13.44 -21.69
C LEU A 13 19.57 -13.02 -22.68
N THR A 14 19.33 -11.94 -23.42
CA THR A 14 20.32 -11.29 -24.29
C THR A 14 20.72 -9.97 -23.67
N ASP A 15 22.01 -9.79 -23.37
CA ASP A 15 22.53 -8.64 -22.61
C ASP A 15 21.83 -8.42 -21.26
N ASN A 16 20.82 -7.55 -21.24
CA ASN A 16 19.96 -7.24 -20.09
C ASN A 16 18.46 -7.36 -20.42
N GLU A 17 18.13 -7.85 -21.62
CA GLU A 17 16.78 -7.98 -22.16
C GLU A 17 16.31 -9.43 -22.12
N LEU A 18 15.12 -9.65 -21.58
CA LEU A 18 14.48 -10.95 -21.49
C LEU A 18 13.10 -10.88 -22.16
N ASP A 19 13.02 -11.42 -23.37
CA ASP A 19 11.76 -11.52 -24.11
C ASP A 19 10.99 -12.76 -23.64
N LEU A 20 9.89 -12.53 -22.91
CA LEU A 20 8.93 -13.55 -22.49
C LEU A 20 7.56 -13.31 -23.15
N SER A 21 7.52 -12.56 -24.25
CA SER A 21 6.31 -12.27 -24.98
C SER A 21 5.74 -13.54 -25.62
N THR A 22 4.42 -13.62 -25.76
CA THR A 22 3.72 -14.72 -26.48
C THR A 22 3.95 -16.14 -25.94
N GLN A 23 4.43 -16.28 -24.70
CA GLN A 23 4.74 -17.57 -24.07
C GLN A 23 3.54 -18.23 -23.36
N GLN A 24 2.31 -17.71 -23.51
CA GLN A 24 1.10 -18.15 -22.80
C GLN A 24 1.21 -18.09 -21.26
N ILE A 25 2.13 -17.28 -20.72
CA ILE A 25 2.43 -17.19 -19.28
C ILE A 25 1.18 -16.79 -18.51
N THR A 26 0.87 -17.54 -17.44
CA THR A 26 -0.20 -17.20 -16.50
C THR A 26 0.32 -16.69 -15.16
N THR A 27 1.52 -17.12 -14.78
CA THR A 27 2.19 -16.79 -13.51
C THR A 27 3.62 -16.37 -13.80
N ILE A 28 4.02 -15.20 -13.29
CA ILE A 28 5.39 -14.69 -13.45
C ILE A 28 6.36 -15.53 -12.59
N PRO A 29 7.49 -16.02 -13.15
CA PRO A 29 8.46 -16.84 -12.42
C PRO A 29 9.37 -15.99 -11.51
N VAL A 30 8.79 -15.30 -10.51
CA VAL A 30 9.48 -14.32 -9.65
C VAL A 30 10.75 -14.87 -9.02
N LYS A 31 10.71 -16.10 -8.48
CA LYS A 31 11.88 -16.76 -7.85
C LYS A 31 13.04 -16.98 -8.82
N ALA A 32 12.75 -17.23 -10.10
CA ALA A 32 13.80 -17.41 -11.11
C ALA A 32 14.35 -16.05 -11.54
N LEU A 33 13.48 -15.04 -11.71
CA LEU A 33 13.86 -13.68 -12.06
C LEU A 33 14.69 -12.99 -10.98
N SER A 34 14.42 -13.27 -9.69
CA SER A 34 15.23 -12.75 -8.59
C SER A 34 16.68 -13.25 -8.62
N LEU A 35 16.96 -14.35 -9.34
CA LEU A 35 18.30 -14.89 -9.56
C LEU A 35 18.96 -14.37 -10.84
N LEU A 36 18.33 -13.45 -11.56
CA LEU A 36 18.79 -12.84 -12.80
C LEU A 36 18.86 -11.30 -12.69
N PRO A 37 19.69 -10.73 -11.80
CA PRO A 37 19.75 -9.28 -11.60
C PRO A 37 20.21 -8.49 -12.85
N ARG A 38 20.75 -9.18 -13.86
CA ARG A 38 21.09 -8.59 -15.16
C ARG A 38 19.87 -8.38 -16.06
N ALA A 39 18.77 -9.09 -15.84
CA ALA A 39 17.54 -8.94 -16.61
C ALA A 39 16.78 -7.68 -16.15
N THR A 40 17.18 -6.52 -16.66
CA THR A 40 16.61 -5.22 -16.25
C THR A 40 15.47 -4.77 -17.16
N CYS A 41 15.33 -5.38 -18.34
CA CYS A 41 14.29 -5.13 -19.32
C CYS A 41 13.55 -6.44 -19.58
N ILE A 42 12.26 -6.53 -19.25
CA ILE A 42 11.51 -7.77 -19.44
C ILE A 42 10.22 -7.47 -20.20
N ASP A 43 10.00 -8.21 -21.28
CA ASP A 43 8.78 -8.19 -22.06
C ASP A 43 7.89 -9.37 -21.68
N PHE A 44 6.77 -9.12 -21.01
CA PHE A 44 5.71 -10.09 -20.71
C PHE A 44 4.48 -9.91 -21.60
N SER A 45 4.57 -9.15 -22.69
CA SER A 45 3.44 -8.81 -23.53
C SER A 45 2.78 -10.04 -24.18
N ASN A 46 1.51 -9.93 -24.54
CA ASN A 46 0.76 -10.97 -25.25
C ASN A 46 0.73 -12.33 -24.54
N ASN A 47 0.59 -12.32 -23.21
CA ASN A 47 0.45 -13.52 -22.37
C ASN A 47 -0.97 -13.63 -21.79
N SER A 48 -1.15 -14.46 -20.75
CA SER A 48 -2.42 -14.63 -20.03
C SER A 48 -2.28 -14.32 -18.54
N ILE A 49 -1.39 -13.39 -18.18
CA ILE A 49 -1.16 -12.98 -16.79
C ILE A 49 -2.41 -12.28 -16.29
N THR A 50 -2.96 -12.74 -15.17
CA THR A 50 -4.16 -12.15 -14.53
C THR A 50 -3.85 -11.43 -13.23
N LYS A 51 -2.78 -11.85 -12.55
CA LYS A 51 -2.32 -11.29 -11.27
C LYS A 51 -0.80 -11.24 -11.28
N ILE A 52 -0.26 -10.17 -10.71
CA ILE A 52 1.15 -10.02 -10.36
C ILE A 52 1.22 -10.26 -8.84
N SER A 53 2.11 -11.16 -8.39
CA SER A 53 2.22 -11.45 -6.95
C SER A 53 2.98 -10.33 -6.22
N PRO A 54 2.75 -10.10 -4.90
CA PRO A 54 3.46 -9.07 -4.15
C PRO A 54 4.99 -9.22 -4.18
N GLU A 55 5.50 -10.44 -4.23
CA GLU A 55 6.94 -10.74 -4.32
C GLU A 55 7.59 -10.17 -5.59
N PHE A 56 6.81 -9.94 -6.66
CA PHE A 56 7.30 -9.26 -7.86
C PHE A 56 7.92 -7.89 -7.54
N CYS A 57 7.40 -7.20 -6.51
CA CYS A 57 7.88 -5.88 -6.09
C CYS A 57 9.29 -5.92 -5.46
N GLN A 58 9.86 -7.11 -5.23
CA GLN A 58 11.24 -7.29 -4.78
C GLN A 58 12.26 -7.24 -5.93
N LEU A 59 11.81 -7.28 -7.19
CA LEU A 59 12.66 -7.22 -8.38
C LEU A 59 13.11 -5.77 -8.67
N ILE A 60 13.73 -5.11 -7.68
CA ILE A 60 14.07 -3.68 -7.71
C ILE A 60 15.12 -3.31 -8.78
N HIS A 61 15.75 -4.29 -9.43
CA HIS A 61 16.71 -4.09 -10.53
C HIS A 61 16.01 -3.79 -11.87
N LEU A 62 14.69 -3.95 -11.95
CA LEU A 62 13.94 -3.72 -13.18
C LEU A 62 13.88 -2.24 -13.55
N THR A 63 14.09 -1.96 -14.84
CA THR A 63 14.13 -0.61 -15.42
C THR A 63 13.11 -0.43 -16.54
N LYS A 64 12.77 -1.49 -17.26
CA LYS A 64 11.72 -1.51 -18.28
C LYS A 64 10.86 -2.77 -18.13
N LEU A 65 9.55 -2.58 -18.12
CA LEU A 65 8.57 -3.67 -18.08
C LEU A 65 7.50 -3.45 -19.13
N ASP A 66 7.25 -4.48 -19.93
CA ASP A 66 6.11 -4.53 -20.84
C ASP A 66 5.15 -5.64 -20.37
N PHE A 67 3.93 -5.25 -20.03
CA PHE A 67 2.83 -6.14 -19.66
C PHE A 67 1.65 -6.02 -20.64
N ALA A 68 1.85 -5.40 -21.80
CA ALA A 68 0.80 -5.12 -22.76
C ALA A 68 0.03 -6.39 -23.18
N LYS A 69 -1.26 -6.25 -23.43
CA LYS A 69 -2.14 -7.33 -23.92
C LYS A 69 -2.11 -8.58 -23.03
N ASN A 70 -2.24 -8.37 -21.72
CA ASN A 70 -2.49 -9.42 -20.74
C ASN A 70 -3.93 -9.31 -20.21
N LYS A 71 -4.19 -9.89 -19.03
CA LYS A 71 -5.50 -9.86 -18.34
C LYS A 71 -5.36 -9.35 -16.91
N ILE A 72 -4.34 -8.54 -16.63
CA ILE A 72 -4.00 -8.05 -15.29
C ILE A 72 -5.15 -7.19 -14.76
N ILE A 73 -5.64 -7.50 -13.57
CA ILE A 73 -6.79 -6.80 -12.97
C ILE A 73 -6.33 -5.66 -12.04
N GLN A 74 -5.19 -5.83 -11.38
CA GLN A 74 -4.60 -4.85 -10.48
C GLN A 74 -3.09 -5.09 -10.35
N LEU A 75 -2.35 -4.04 -10.03
CA LEU A 75 -0.96 -4.14 -9.58
C LEU A 75 -0.93 -4.40 -8.05
N PRO A 76 0.14 -5.01 -7.51
CA PRO A 76 0.30 -5.17 -6.05
C PRO A 76 0.41 -3.83 -5.33
N ASP A 77 -0.03 -3.76 -4.07
CA ASP A 77 -0.02 -2.51 -3.27
C ASP A 77 1.36 -1.88 -3.13
N ASP A 78 2.42 -2.69 -3.18
CA ASP A 78 3.82 -2.31 -3.06
C ASP A 78 4.54 -2.06 -4.40
N PHE A 79 3.81 -1.95 -5.52
CA PHE A 79 4.41 -1.81 -6.86
C PHE A 79 5.39 -0.63 -6.97
N GLY A 80 5.19 0.42 -6.16
CA GLY A 80 6.11 1.54 -5.99
C GLY A 80 7.53 1.20 -5.53
N LYS A 81 7.80 -0.02 -5.04
CA LYS A 81 9.15 -0.47 -4.67
C LYS A 81 10.09 -0.60 -5.88
N LEU A 82 9.56 -0.66 -7.10
CA LEU A 82 10.32 -0.70 -8.35
C LEU A 82 10.90 0.69 -8.71
N ILE A 83 11.66 1.29 -7.80
CA ILE A 83 12.14 2.68 -7.87
C ILE A 83 13.03 2.99 -9.09
N ASN A 84 13.62 1.97 -9.71
CA ASN A 84 14.46 2.09 -10.90
C ASN A 84 13.65 2.01 -12.21
N LEU A 85 12.34 1.77 -12.14
CA LEU A 85 11.49 1.63 -13.32
C LEU A 85 11.37 2.96 -14.06
N THR A 86 11.70 2.94 -15.35
CA THR A 86 11.67 4.10 -16.24
C THR A 86 10.65 3.97 -17.37
N TYR A 87 10.28 2.73 -17.71
CA TYR A 87 9.31 2.40 -18.75
C TYR A 87 8.35 1.33 -18.22
N LEU A 88 7.06 1.57 -18.38
CA LEU A 88 6.01 0.61 -18.03
C LEU A 88 4.90 0.62 -19.07
N ASP A 89 4.71 -0.49 -19.77
CA ASP A 89 3.56 -0.68 -20.65
C ASP A 89 2.53 -1.60 -19.99
N LEU A 90 1.31 -1.11 -19.81
CA LEU A 90 0.17 -1.84 -19.29
C LEU A 90 -1.00 -1.84 -20.28
N TYR A 91 -0.77 -1.45 -21.54
CA TYR A 91 -1.76 -1.36 -22.60
C TYR A 91 -2.61 -2.63 -22.69
N LYS A 92 -3.93 -2.48 -22.87
CA LYS A 92 -4.88 -3.60 -23.02
C LYS A 92 -4.77 -4.66 -21.92
N ASN A 93 -4.96 -4.21 -20.68
CA ASN A 93 -5.18 -5.08 -19.52
C ASN A 93 -6.62 -4.89 -18.99
N ARG A 94 -6.87 -5.25 -17.73
CA ARG A 94 -8.16 -5.09 -17.04
C ARG A 94 -8.02 -4.25 -15.78
N ILE A 95 -7.04 -3.36 -15.74
CA ILE A 95 -6.71 -2.52 -14.60
C ILE A 95 -7.79 -1.46 -14.41
N LYS A 96 -8.32 -1.35 -13.19
CA LYS A 96 -9.30 -0.32 -12.83
C LYS A 96 -8.69 0.88 -12.11
N ASP A 97 -7.65 0.64 -11.34
CA ASP A 97 -6.95 1.68 -10.58
C ASP A 97 -5.48 1.26 -10.35
N LEU A 98 -4.67 2.19 -9.86
CA LEU A 98 -3.27 1.98 -9.51
C LEU A 98 -3.08 2.10 -7.99
N PRO A 99 -2.15 1.33 -7.40
CA PRO A 99 -1.87 1.41 -5.97
C PRO A 99 -1.28 2.77 -5.60
N LEU A 100 -1.54 3.27 -4.38
CA LEU A 100 -0.98 4.55 -3.91
C LEU A 100 0.56 4.60 -3.98
N SER A 101 1.22 3.45 -3.78
CA SER A 101 2.68 3.34 -3.90
C SER A 101 3.20 3.66 -5.30
N PHE A 102 2.36 3.63 -6.35
CA PHE A 102 2.74 4.03 -7.70
C PHE A 102 3.30 5.46 -7.74
N GLY A 103 2.90 6.33 -6.80
CA GLY A 103 3.47 7.66 -6.60
C GLY A 103 4.97 7.67 -6.24
N ASN A 104 5.55 6.52 -5.88
CA ASN A 104 6.98 6.37 -5.56
C ASN A 104 7.84 6.05 -6.80
N LEU A 105 7.25 5.83 -7.98
CA LEU A 105 7.97 5.56 -9.22
C LEU A 105 8.55 6.85 -9.82
N LEU A 106 9.41 7.54 -9.06
CA LEU A 106 9.94 8.88 -9.39
C LEU A 106 10.76 8.92 -10.68
N ASN A 107 11.30 7.78 -11.10
CA ASN A 107 12.10 7.65 -12.32
C ASN A 107 11.26 7.24 -13.55
N LEU A 108 9.95 7.03 -13.40
CA LEU A 108 9.08 6.59 -14.48
C LEU A 108 8.93 7.71 -15.52
N LYS A 109 9.38 7.44 -16.75
CA LYS A 109 9.42 8.39 -17.85
C LYS A 109 8.47 8.05 -18.98
N TRP A 110 7.95 6.83 -19.03
CA TRP A 110 7.03 6.39 -20.08
C TRP A 110 6.01 5.44 -19.48
N LEU A 111 4.73 5.69 -19.75
CA LEU A 111 3.61 4.90 -19.23
C LEU A 111 2.48 4.83 -20.25
N ASP A 112 2.09 3.62 -20.64
CA ASP A 112 0.85 3.37 -21.38
C ASP A 112 -0.14 2.59 -20.51
N LEU A 113 -1.34 3.16 -20.33
CA LEU A 113 -2.45 2.56 -19.60
C LEU A 113 -3.69 2.37 -20.51
N LYS A 114 -3.60 2.70 -21.80
CA LYS A 114 -4.74 2.69 -22.72
C LYS A 114 -5.35 1.29 -22.84
N GLY A 115 -6.65 1.22 -23.10
CA GLY A 115 -7.36 -0.05 -23.21
C GLY A 115 -7.52 -0.79 -21.88
N ASN A 116 -7.45 -0.09 -20.76
CA ASN A 116 -7.83 -0.57 -19.44
C ASN A 116 -9.15 0.10 -18.99
N PRO A 117 -10.02 -0.59 -18.23
CA PRO A 117 -11.26 -0.04 -17.68
C PRO A 117 -10.99 0.83 -16.44
N LEU A 118 -10.17 1.87 -16.60
CA LEU A 118 -9.68 2.74 -15.53
C LEU A 118 -10.81 3.58 -14.91
N GLU A 119 -10.62 3.99 -13.65
CA GLU A 119 -11.39 5.07 -13.04
C GLU A 119 -11.22 6.37 -13.84
N SER A 120 -12.27 7.21 -13.87
CA SER A 120 -12.40 8.40 -14.71
C SER A 120 -11.18 9.33 -14.75
N GLU A 121 -10.51 9.57 -13.61
CA GLU A 121 -9.36 10.48 -13.57
C GLU A 121 -8.12 9.87 -14.26
N LEU A 122 -7.85 8.58 -14.05
CA LEU A 122 -6.78 7.85 -14.72
C LEU A 122 -7.09 7.62 -16.20
N GLU A 123 -8.34 7.31 -16.51
CA GLU A 123 -8.84 7.15 -17.88
C GLU A 123 -8.56 8.41 -18.71
N LYS A 124 -8.79 9.60 -18.13
CA LYS A 124 -8.49 10.88 -18.79
C LYS A 124 -7.02 10.99 -19.17
N PHE A 125 -6.09 10.71 -18.25
CA PHE A 125 -4.65 10.75 -18.54
C PHE A 125 -4.20 9.71 -19.56
N ALA A 126 -4.84 8.53 -19.58
CA ALA A 126 -4.55 7.48 -20.55
C ALA A 126 -5.03 7.86 -21.97
N ASN A 127 -6.21 8.48 -22.08
CA ASN A 127 -6.81 8.83 -23.37
C ASN A 127 -6.21 10.07 -24.04
N GLU A 128 -5.55 10.96 -23.28
CA GLU A 128 -4.81 12.12 -23.83
C GLU A 128 -3.49 11.73 -24.53
N CYS A 129 -3.14 10.44 -24.55
CA CYS A 129 -1.90 9.97 -25.14
C CYS A 129 -2.08 9.50 -26.60
N GLU A 130 -1.40 10.21 -27.51
CA GLU A 130 -1.41 9.93 -28.96
C GLU A 130 -0.01 9.67 -29.54
N ASP A 131 1.04 10.07 -28.82
CA ASP A 131 2.43 10.02 -29.27
C ASP A 131 3.40 9.77 -28.10
N GLU A 132 4.70 9.67 -28.41
CA GLU A 132 5.75 9.48 -27.39
C GLU A 132 5.74 10.58 -26.31
N LYS A 133 5.44 11.83 -26.68
CA LYS A 133 5.33 12.95 -25.74
C LYS A 133 4.12 12.79 -24.83
N GLY A 134 3.02 12.22 -25.33
CA GLY A 134 1.85 11.80 -24.56
C GLY A 134 2.24 10.83 -23.46
N TYR A 135 2.89 9.72 -23.79
CA TYR A 135 3.26 8.68 -22.83
C TYR A 135 4.18 9.20 -21.73
N LYS A 136 5.09 10.11 -22.09
CA LYS A 136 5.96 10.82 -21.13
C LYS A 136 5.17 11.71 -20.17
N ARG A 137 4.21 12.48 -20.69
CA ARG A 137 3.34 13.34 -19.86
C ARG A 137 2.42 12.50 -18.96
N THR A 138 1.87 11.40 -19.47
CA THR A 138 1.01 10.48 -18.72
C THR A 138 1.76 9.89 -17.53
N ALA A 139 3.00 9.43 -17.71
CA ALA A 139 3.83 8.93 -16.61
C ALA A 139 3.94 9.94 -15.46
N VAL A 140 4.33 11.18 -15.76
CA VAL A 140 4.49 12.25 -14.77
C VAL A 140 3.18 12.56 -14.05
N ARG A 141 2.08 12.73 -14.80
CA ARG A 141 0.78 13.11 -14.23
C ARG A 141 0.19 12.01 -13.35
N VAL A 142 0.32 10.74 -13.76
CA VAL A 142 -0.15 9.60 -12.97
C VAL A 142 0.64 9.47 -11.67
N VAL A 143 1.96 9.60 -11.71
CA VAL A 143 2.80 9.60 -10.50
C VAL A 143 2.38 10.73 -9.54
N GLN A 144 2.22 11.95 -10.06
CA GLN A 144 1.76 13.10 -9.26
C GLN A 144 0.36 12.90 -8.67
N LEU A 145 -0.57 12.33 -9.45
CA LEU A 145 -1.90 12.01 -8.95
C LEU A 145 -1.82 11.01 -7.79
N MET A 146 -1.04 9.95 -7.94
CA MET A 146 -0.91 8.91 -6.91
C MET A 146 -0.26 9.46 -5.64
N GLN A 147 0.72 10.36 -5.75
CA GLN A 147 1.27 11.10 -4.61
C GLN A 147 0.21 11.94 -3.89
N LYS A 148 -0.61 12.69 -4.65
CA LYS A 148 -1.71 13.48 -4.08
C LYS A 148 -2.72 12.59 -3.36
N ARG A 149 -3.14 11.48 -3.98
CA ARG A 149 -4.05 10.49 -3.37
C ARG A 149 -3.45 9.91 -2.09
N ALA A 150 -2.15 9.61 -2.07
CA ALA A 150 -1.45 9.09 -0.89
C ALA A 150 -1.43 10.09 0.28
N ILE A 151 -1.18 11.36 0.00
CA ILE A 151 -1.22 12.44 1.01
C ILE A 151 -2.64 12.56 1.60
N VAL A 152 -3.66 12.63 0.75
CA VAL A 152 -5.07 12.73 1.21
C VAL A 152 -5.44 11.51 2.06
N GLN A 153 -5.06 10.30 1.65
CA GLN A 153 -5.31 9.08 2.42
C GLN A 153 -4.64 9.15 3.81
N HIS A 154 -3.39 9.59 3.88
CA HIS A 154 -2.66 9.74 5.13
C HIS A 154 -3.31 10.79 6.05
N GLU A 155 -3.72 11.94 5.51
CA GLU A 155 -4.45 12.98 6.26
C GLU A 155 -5.79 12.47 6.78
N MET A 156 -6.55 11.73 5.97
CA MET A 156 -7.82 11.11 6.40
C MET A 156 -7.62 10.14 7.56
N VAL A 157 -6.62 9.27 7.48
CA VAL A 157 -6.28 8.31 8.55
C VAL A 157 -5.85 9.05 9.83
N ASN A 158 -5.05 10.11 9.71
CA ASN A 158 -4.64 10.91 10.86
C ASN A 158 -5.82 11.62 11.52
N ASN A 159 -6.72 12.21 10.73
CA ASN A 159 -7.94 12.83 11.25
C ASN A 159 -8.85 11.82 11.95
N GLN A 160 -8.97 10.60 11.42
CA GLN A 160 -9.69 9.50 12.09
C GLN A 160 -9.03 9.10 13.40
N ASN A 161 -7.70 8.99 13.43
CA ASN A 161 -6.95 8.67 14.64
C ASN A 161 -7.09 9.76 15.71
N GLU A 162 -7.02 11.04 15.33
CA GLU A 162 -7.26 12.16 16.24
C GLU A 162 -8.69 12.19 16.77
N PHE A 163 -9.69 11.89 15.92
CA PHE A 163 -11.06 11.73 16.37
C PHE A 163 -11.21 10.57 17.36
N ARG A 164 -10.60 9.42 17.08
CA ARG A 164 -10.56 8.25 18.00
C ARG A 164 -9.94 8.62 19.35
N LYS A 165 -8.81 9.34 19.35
CA LYS A 165 -8.17 9.85 20.59
C LYS A 165 -9.09 10.77 21.38
N ARG A 166 -9.80 11.68 20.71
CA ARG A 166 -10.76 12.59 21.36
C ARG A 166 -11.92 11.83 22.00
N ILE A 167 -12.52 10.87 21.29
CA ILE A 167 -13.59 10.03 21.85
C ILE A 167 -13.09 9.22 23.03
N PHE A 168 -11.92 8.59 22.92
CA PHE A 168 -11.31 7.87 24.03
C PHE A 168 -11.10 8.77 25.25
N SER A 169 -10.59 9.99 25.05
CA SER A 169 -10.39 10.97 26.14
C SER A 169 -11.70 11.35 26.83
N ILE A 170 -12.78 11.59 26.08
CA ILE A 170 -14.11 11.90 26.63
C ILE A 170 -14.61 10.74 27.49
N ILE A 171 -14.55 9.53 26.97
CA ILE A 171 -15.02 8.31 27.65
C ILE A 171 -14.19 8.08 28.93
N PHE A 172 -12.86 8.13 28.83
CA PHE A 172 -11.96 7.95 29.96
C PHE A 172 -12.24 8.94 31.09
N ASN A 173 -12.37 10.23 30.77
CA ASN A 173 -12.65 11.28 31.75
C ASN A 173 -14.01 11.09 32.45
N TYR A 174 -15.02 10.65 31.71
CA TYR A 174 -16.33 10.32 32.28
C TYR A 174 -16.21 9.20 33.33
N TYR A 175 -15.57 8.08 33.01
CA TYR A 175 -15.41 6.97 33.95
C TYR A 175 -14.51 7.33 35.14
N LEU A 176 -13.43 8.08 34.91
CA LEU A 176 -12.56 8.56 35.98
C LEU A 176 -13.32 9.45 36.97
N SER A 177 -14.15 10.39 36.48
CA SER A 177 -14.98 11.23 37.35
C SER A 177 -15.97 10.40 38.19
N LYS A 178 -16.53 9.33 37.62
CA LYS A 178 -17.50 8.46 38.30
C LYS A 178 -16.83 7.62 39.39
N LEU A 179 -15.61 7.13 39.13
CA LEU A 179 -14.80 6.38 40.10
C LEU A 179 -14.35 7.28 41.26
N LEU A 180 -13.85 8.48 40.97
CA LEU A 180 -13.46 9.45 42.00
C LEU A 180 -14.65 9.82 42.90
N LEU A 181 -15.84 10.01 42.32
CA LEU A 181 -17.05 10.28 43.09
C LEU A 181 -17.44 9.10 44.01
N PHE A 182 -17.19 7.86 43.60
CA PHE A 182 -17.43 6.67 44.43
C PHE A 182 -16.47 6.59 45.63
N GLU A 183 -15.17 6.84 45.42
CA GLU A 183 -14.16 6.81 46.50
C GLU A 183 -14.30 7.98 47.49
N LEU A 184 -14.77 9.14 47.02
CA LEU A 184 -15.04 10.31 47.89
C LEU A 184 -16.34 10.17 48.70
N ARG A 185 -17.18 9.16 48.45
CA ARG A 185 -18.33 8.91 49.32
C ARG A 185 -17.82 8.69 50.75
N PRO A 186 -18.30 9.44 51.75
CA PRO A 186 -17.83 9.28 53.11
C PRO A 186 -18.12 7.87 53.59
N LYS A 187 -17.11 7.00 53.60
CA LYS A 187 -17.16 5.74 54.33
C LYS A 187 -17.42 6.11 55.79
N LYS A 188 -18.65 5.83 56.26
CA LYS A 188 -18.94 5.79 57.69
C LYS A 188 -17.87 4.88 58.31
N LYS A 189 -16.87 5.48 58.96
CA LYS A 189 -15.69 4.87 59.61
C LYS A 189 -14.62 4.27 58.68
N LYS A 190 -13.63 5.09 58.28
CA LYS A 190 -12.16 4.87 58.43
C LYS A 190 -11.37 5.98 57.70
N LYS A 191 -11.01 7.04 58.42
CA LYS A 191 -10.32 8.27 57.97
C LYS A 191 -8.89 8.09 57.39
N LYS A 192 -8.43 6.88 57.06
CA LYS A 192 -7.01 6.61 56.73
C LYS A 192 -6.69 6.33 55.25
N LYS A 193 -7.69 6.04 54.40
CA LYS A 193 -7.45 5.59 53.00
C LYS A 193 -7.38 6.71 51.93
N THR A 194 -7.82 7.94 52.24
CA THR A 194 -7.85 9.03 51.24
C THR A 194 -6.48 9.59 50.88
N LYS A 195 -5.49 9.55 51.80
CA LYS A 195 -4.10 9.94 51.49
C LYS A 195 -3.35 8.90 50.65
N GLU A 196 -3.70 7.62 50.74
CA GLU A 196 -3.04 6.55 49.97
C GLU A 196 -3.41 6.62 48.47
N ILE A 197 -4.67 6.93 48.14
CA ILE A 197 -5.11 7.01 46.73
C ILE A 197 -4.46 8.19 46.00
N LEU A 198 -4.34 9.35 46.66
CA LEU A 198 -3.65 10.53 46.10
C LEU A 198 -2.14 10.31 45.96
N ALA A 199 -1.51 9.53 46.85
CA ALA A 199 -0.09 9.18 46.74
C ALA A 199 0.19 8.12 45.66
N CYS A 200 -0.81 7.28 45.33
CA CYS A 200 -0.76 6.34 44.20
C CYS A 200 -1.06 7.00 42.84
N LEU A 201 -1.26 8.32 42.80
CA LEU A 201 -1.30 9.10 41.56
C LEU A 201 0.00 9.90 41.35
N PRO A 202 1.22 9.32 41.50
CA PRO A 202 2.42 10.07 41.20
C PRO A 202 2.44 10.26 39.68
N ASN A 203 2.30 11.50 39.23
CA ASN A 203 2.63 11.91 37.88
C ASN A 203 2.00 11.02 36.81
N VAL A 204 0.67 11.08 36.68
CA VAL A 204 0.02 10.64 35.43
C VAL A 204 0.41 11.63 34.32
N ASN A 205 1.67 11.54 33.91
CA ASN A 205 2.11 11.90 32.60
C ASN A 205 1.51 10.81 31.71
N VAL A 206 0.29 11.05 31.20
CA VAL A 206 -0.50 10.08 30.42
C VAL A 206 0.21 9.86 29.07
N THR A 207 1.31 9.14 29.09
CA THR A 207 1.96 8.54 27.93
C THR A 207 1.84 7.04 28.10
N GLU A 208 0.89 6.47 27.35
CA GLU A 208 0.87 5.07 26.89
C GLU A 208 1.29 4.01 27.93
N GLN A 209 0.43 3.72 28.92
CA GLN A 209 0.52 2.44 29.65
C GLN A 209 -0.84 1.75 29.71
N LEU A 210 -0.87 0.67 28.91
CA LEU A 210 -1.72 -0.52 28.86
C LEU A 210 -2.99 -0.57 29.74
N LEU A 211 -4.13 -0.61 29.05
CA LEU A 211 -5.39 -1.13 29.58
C LEU A 211 -5.27 -2.62 29.88
N THR A 212 -6.05 -3.09 30.86
CA THR A 212 -6.18 -4.51 31.18
C THR A 212 -7.12 -5.23 30.19
N SER A 213 -6.98 -6.56 30.05
CA SER A 213 -7.74 -7.34 29.06
C SER A 213 -9.26 -7.30 29.23
N GLU A 214 -9.75 -7.05 30.46
CA GLU A 214 -11.19 -6.86 30.71
C GLU A 214 -11.69 -5.50 30.22
N GLU A 215 -10.85 -4.47 30.23
CA GLU A 215 -11.19 -3.13 29.74
C GLU A 215 -11.08 -3.05 28.21
N GLU A 216 -10.18 -3.80 27.59
CA GLU A 216 -10.14 -3.97 26.13
C GLU A 216 -11.46 -4.56 25.61
N GLY A 217 -12.03 -5.56 26.30
CA GLY A 217 -13.29 -6.19 25.91
C GLY A 217 -14.51 -5.25 25.99
N PHE A 218 -14.56 -4.37 26.99
CA PHE A 218 -15.66 -3.41 27.13
C PHE A 218 -15.53 -2.23 26.16
N ILE A 219 -14.31 -1.82 25.82
CA ILE A 219 -14.04 -0.79 24.82
C ILE A 219 -14.22 -1.32 23.40
N LEU A 220 -13.89 -2.59 23.12
CA LEU A 220 -14.11 -3.23 21.81
C LEU A 220 -15.61 -3.25 21.44
N ASN A 221 -16.49 -3.53 22.40
CA ASN A 221 -17.94 -3.59 22.15
C ASN A 221 -18.58 -2.23 21.81
N ILE A 222 -17.89 -1.11 22.04
CA ILE A 222 -18.37 0.23 21.67
C ILE A 222 -17.72 0.71 20.36
N LEU A 223 -16.63 0.09 19.90
CA LEU A 223 -15.80 0.57 18.78
C LEU A 223 -15.86 -0.28 17.49
N VAL A 224 -16.53 -1.43 17.48
CA VAL A 224 -16.89 -2.17 16.24
C VAL A 224 -18.16 -1.60 15.66
#